data_AF-A0A2R6NW27-F1
#
_entry.id   AF-A0A2R6NW27-F1
#
_cell.length_a   1.000
_cell.length_b   1.000
_cell.length_c   1.000
_cell.angle_alpha   90.00
_cell.angle_beta   90.00
_cell.angle_gamma   90.00
#
_symmetry.space_group_name_H-M   'P 1'
#
loop_
_entity.id
_entity.type
_entity.pdbx_description
1 polymer ?
#
loop_
_entity_poly.entity_id
_entity_poly.type
_entity_poly.pdbx_seq_one_letter_code
_entity_poly.pdbx_strand_id
1 'polypeptide(L)'
;MAKLVPPRFNEGWGTWHPKIYGVDDEVMLSGANLNTSYFTNRQDRYIHFSEQPHLAQYCFTFLEAAAGFSHQLFPPRPTTEEYGLYWGKAVHPHHIESKAHRILSTFQQDNTPTSTPTLPPCMWQSPQHDTLVFPLIQAGQFGIREEERAMNALFNELSSSKSSQSGGPLIDLTSGYFGLYKNYRDLVLKSEASCRIIAASPKANGFYGSRGVSGRIPEGYTLLEQRFMKAVHSAGRDWDPSRTSGVQLTEWEREGWTYHAKGMWLRPSPEADPIMSLFGSTNLNSRSSNIDTELSFMLITSSSSVGRQLRKEVDGIREYAQPWRGAERPVRLGTKALVSIVGGML
;
A
#
# COMPACT_ATOMS: atom_id res chain seq x y z
N MET A 1 24.22 10.79 8.29
CA MET A 1 22.93 11.29 8.80
C MET A 1 22.39 10.44 9.95
N ALA A 2 22.32 9.11 9.85
CA ALA A 2 21.78 8.22 10.90
C ALA A 2 22.37 8.40 12.33
N LYS A 3 23.63 8.86 12.47
CA LYS A 3 24.24 9.14 13.79
C LYS A 3 23.72 10.41 14.49
N LEU A 4 23.02 11.30 13.76
CA LEU A 4 22.50 12.57 14.28
C LEU A 4 20.99 12.52 14.56
N VAL A 5 20.32 11.44 14.18
CA VAL A 5 18.86 11.30 14.29
C VAL A 5 18.55 10.24 15.35
N PRO A 6 17.66 10.51 16.34
CA PRO A 6 17.33 9.53 17.37
C PRO A 6 16.87 8.19 16.77
N PRO A 7 17.17 7.02 17.40
CA PRO A 7 16.88 5.70 16.84
C PRO A 7 15.43 5.48 16.39
N ARG A 8 14.46 6.14 17.04
CA ARG A 8 13.03 6.13 16.65
C ARG A 8 12.74 6.67 15.24
N PHE A 9 13.67 7.40 14.63
CA PHE A 9 13.58 7.91 13.26
C PHE A 9 14.48 7.12 12.30
N ASN A 10 15.18 6.07 12.78
CA ASN A 10 15.95 5.20 11.90
C ASN A 10 15.06 4.49 10.89
N GLU A 11 13.79 4.21 11.25
CA GLU A 11 12.77 3.72 10.31
C GLU A 11 12.53 4.66 9.13
N GLY A 12 12.83 5.96 9.26
CA GLY A 12 12.71 6.90 8.14
C GLY A 12 13.65 6.59 6.97
N TRP A 13 14.70 5.79 7.18
CA TRP A 13 15.69 5.44 6.15
C TRP A 13 15.37 4.13 5.41
N GLY A 14 14.20 3.55 5.65
CA GLY A 14 13.72 2.34 4.97
C GLY A 14 13.42 1.21 5.95
N THR A 15 12.35 0.49 5.66
CA THR A 15 11.89 -0.64 6.48
C THR A 15 11.50 -1.85 5.63
N TRP A 16 11.61 -3.03 6.24
CA TRP A 16 10.94 -4.22 5.75
C TRP A 16 9.46 -4.11 6.10
N HIS A 17 8.65 -3.82 5.09
CA HIS A 17 7.23 -3.56 5.27
C HIS A 17 6.28 -4.72 4.89
N PRO A 18 6.65 -5.82 4.21
CA PRO A 18 5.78 -6.99 4.04
C PRO A 18 5.32 -7.58 5.38
N LYS A 19 4.07 -8.05 5.43
CA LYS A 19 3.55 -8.93 6.48
C LYS A 19 2.85 -10.12 5.81
N ILE A 20 3.42 -11.28 6.04
CA ILE A 20 3.00 -12.56 5.48
C ILE A 20 2.84 -13.50 6.66
N TYR A 21 1.66 -14.09 6.81
CA TYR A 21 1.37 -15.09 7.83
C TYR A 21 1.00 -16.38 7.13
N GLY A 22 1.88 -17.39 7.20
CA GLY A 22 1.69 -18.66 6.50
C GLY A 22 1.82 -19.85 7.43
N VAL A 23 0.96 -20.86 7.23
CA VAL A 23 1.04 -22.19 7.84
C VAL A 23 0.65 -23.20 6.77
N ASP A 24 1.55 -24.11 6.41
CA ASP A 24 1.35 -25.06 5.31
C ASP A 24 0.90 -24.34 4.03
N ASP A 25 -0.27 -24.70 3.48
CA ASP A 25 -0.84 -24.11 2.26
C ASP A 25 -1.80 -22.93 2.53
N GLU A 26 -1.87 -22.47 3.78
CA GLU A 26 -2.69 -21.33 4.22
C GLU A 26 -1.83 -20.07 4.29
N VAL A 27 -2.30 -18.98 3.66
CA VAL A 27 -1.60 -17.68 3.69
C VAL A 27 -2.59 -16.56 3.98
N MET A 28 -2.29 -15.75 4.99
CA MET A 28 -2.95 -14.48 5.25
C MET A 28 -2.01 -13.31 4.94
N LEU A 29 -2.51 -12.39 4.12
CA LEU A 29 -1.81 -11.19 3.67
C LEU A 29 -2.51 -9.96 4.25
N SER A 30 -1.74 -9.08 4.88
CA SER A 30 -2.29 -7.91 5.58
C SER A 30 -1.27 -6.77 5.69
N GLY A 31 -1.79 -5.57 5.97
CA GLY A 31 -1.00 -4.44 6.43
C GLY A 31 -0.71 -4.44 7.94
N ALA A 32 -1.30 -5.37 8.69
CA ALA A 32 -1.28 -5.43 10.13
C ALA A 32 0.03 -6.00 10.67
N ASN A 33 0.44 -5.54 11.86
CA ASN A 33 1.51 -6.15 12.64
C ASN A 33 0.90 -7.03 13.74
N LEU A 34 1.71 -7.93 14.32
CA LEU A 34 1.31 -8.72 15.49
C LEU A 34 1.45 -7.92 16.78
N ASN A 35 0.59 -6.91 16.97
CA ASN A 35 0.51 -6.15 18.21
C ASN A 35 -0.95 -5.94 18.64
N THR A 36 -1.16 -5.65 19.93
CA THR A 36 -2.48 -5.56 20.55
C THR A 36 -3.46 -4.65 19.80
N SER A 37 -3.00 -3.53 19.24
CA SER A 37 -3.89 -2.60 18.54
C SER A 37 -4.56 -3.21 17.31
N TYR A 38 -3.83 -4.02 16.53
CA TYR A 38 -4.38 -4.70 15.34
C TYR A 38 -5.39 -5.79 15.70
N PHE A 39 -5.27 -6.39 16.89
CA PHE A 39 -6.23 -7.37 17.40
C PHE A 39 -7.44 -6.75 18.10
N THR A 40 -7.46 -5.42 18.30
CA THR A 40 -8.49 -4.77 19.13
C THR A 40 -9.21 -3.64 18.41
N ASN A 41 -8.50 -2.57 18.05
CA ASN A 41 -9.13 -1.32 17.61
C ASN A 41 -8.33 -0.55 16.55
N ARG A 42 -7.55 -1.26 15.72
CA ARG A 42 -6.86 -0.69 14.57
C ARG A 42 -7.38 -1.35 13.29
N GLN A 43 -8.15 -0.60 12.52
CA GLN A 43 -8.74 -1.09 11.27
C GLN A 43 -7.65 -1.27 10.21
N ASP A 44 -7.53 -2.50 9.71
CA ASP A 44 -6.68 -2.87 8.57
C ASP A 44 -7.47 -3.84 7.67
N ARG A 45 -6.83 -4.34 6.60
CA ARG A 45 -7.38 -5.33 5.67
C ARG A 45 -6.69 -6.68 5.88
N TYR A 46 -7.46 -7.75 5.79
CA TYR A 46 -6.97 -9.12 5.99
C TYR A 46 -7.53 -9.98 4.87
N ILE A 47 -6.65 -10.51 4.02
CA ILE A 47 -7.03 -11.38 2.92
C ILE A 47 -6.43 -12.74 3.19
N HIS A 48 -7.29 -13.75 3.27
CA HIS A 48 -6.92 -15.13 3.56
C HIS A 48 -7.10 -15.99 2.32
N PHE A 49 -6.05 -16.72 1.98
CA PHE A 49 -6.00 -17.71 0.92
C PHE A 49 -5.85 -19.09 1.56
N SER A 50 -6.81 -19.96 1.28
CA SER A 50 -6.84 -21.33 1.80
C SER A 50 -6.49 -22.34 0.71
N GLU A 51 -5.75 -23.37 1.08
CA GLU A 51 -5.30 -24.45 0.20
C GLU A 51 -4.61 -23.93 -1.09
N GLN A 52 -3.71 -22.94 -0.95
CA GLN A 52 -2.98 -22.32 -2.07
C GLN A 52 -1.47 -22.61 -2.02
N PRO A 53 -1.02 -23.85 -2.32
CA PRO A 53 0.38 -24.25 -2.19
C PRO A 53 1.34 -23.39 -3.03
N HIS A 54 0.93 -22.98 -4.24
CA HIS A 54 1.78 -22.15 -5.10
C HIS A 54 1.98 -20.73 -4.55
N LEU A 55 0.94 -20.12 -3.97
CA LEU A 55 1.05 -18.80 -3.36
C LEU A 55 1.84 -18.87 -2.05
N ALA A 56 1.61 -19.91 -1.24
CA ALA A 56 2.39 -20.19 -0.03
C ALA A 56 3.88 -20.34 -0.36
N GLN A 57 4.21 -21.17 -1.35
CA GLN A 57 5.60 -21.37 -1.78
C GLN A 57 6.22 -20.08 -2.34
N TYR A 58 5.49 -19.28 -3.12
CA TYR A 58 5.97 -17.98 -3.59
C TYR A 58 6.35 -17.08 -2.41
N CYS A 59 5.44 -16.95 -1.44
CA CYS A 59 5.65 -16.11 -0.25
C CYS A 59 6.83 -16.61 0.58
N PHE A 60 6.96 -17.92 0.78
CA PHE A 60 8.09 -18.53 1.48
C PHE A 60 9.42 -18.26 0.75
N THR A 61 9.47 -18.49 -0.57
CA THR A 61 10.68 -18.27 -1.38
C THR A 61 11.06 -16.78 -1.43
N PHE A 62 10.08 -15.86 -1.41
CA PHE A 62 10.33 -14.43 -1.26
C PHE A 62 11.00 -14.09 0.08
N LEU A 63 10.54 -14.71 1.17
CA LEU A 63 11.16 -14.56 2.49
C LEU A 63 12.59 -15.15 2.53
N GLU A 64 12.82 -16.28 1.88
CA GLU A 64 14.17 -16.87 1.73
C GLU A 64 15.10 -15.97 0.90
N ALA A 65 14.60 -15.38 -0.18
CA ALA A 65 15.34 -14.39 -0.96
C ALA A 65 15.73 -13.18 -0.10
N ALA A 66 14.79 -12.66 0.69
CA ALA A 66 15.07 -11.59 1.64
C ALA A 66 16.10 -11.99 2.72
N ALA A 67 16.02 -13.22 3.22
CA ALA A 67 17.00 -13.77 4.16
C ALA A 67 18.42 -13.80 3.56
N GLY A 68 18.54 -14.00 2.24
CA GLY A 68 19.81 -14.01 1.52
C GLY A 68 20.64 -12.73 1.66
N PHE A 69 20.02 -11.58 1.92
CA PHE A 69 20.69 -10.30 2.21
C PHE A 69 20.40 -9.75 3.62
N SER A 70 19.83 -10.58 4.50
CA SER A 70 19.61 -10.28 5.91
C SER A 70 20.74 -10.80 6.80
N HIS A 71 20.66 -10.50 8.09
CA HIS A 71 21.67 -10.88 9.08
C HIS A 71 21.05 -11.69 10.22
N GLN A 72 21.88 -12.46 10.92
CA GLN A 72 21.40 -13.42 11.91
C GLN A 72 21.31 -12.79 13.30
N LEU A 73 20.14 -12.94 13.92
CA LEU A 73 19.91 -12.63 15.31
C LEU A 73 20.02 -13.91 16.12
N PHE A 74 20.99 -13.98 17.02
CA PHE A 74 21.15 -15.07 17.97
C PHE A 74 20.44 -14.75 19.28
N PRO A 75 19.83 -15.76 19.93
CA PRO A 75 19.23 -15.58 21.24
C PRO A 75 20.28 -15.09 22.25
N PRO A 76 19.85 -14.44 23.33
CA PRO A 76 20.75 -14.03 24.40
C PRO A 76 21.57 -15.22 24.89
N ARG A 77 22.88 -15.00 25.11
CA ARG A 77 23.70 -16.01 25.77
C ARG A 77 23.29 -16.08 27.24
N PRO A 78 23.42 -17.23 27.94
CA PRO A 78 23.02 -17.36 29.35
C PRO A 78 23.63 -16.32 30.30
N THR A 79 24.72 -15.67 29.88
CA THR A 79 25.50 -14.69 30.65
C THR A 79 25.15 -13.23 30.35
N THR A 80 24.28 -12.94 29.37
CA THR A 80 23.91 -11.58 28.95
C THR A 80 22.45 -11.54 28.51
N GLU A 81 21.65 -10.57 28.98
CA GLU A 81 20.26 -10.39 28.52
C GLU A 81 20.14 -9.84 27.08
N GLU A 82 21.26 -9.46 26.46
CA GLU A 82 21.30 -8.89 25.12
C GLU A 82 21.41 -9.96 24.03
N TYR A 83 20.66 -9.77 22.94
CA TYR A 83 20.74 -10.61 21.74
C TYR A 83 22.10 -10.45 21.03
N GLY A 84 22.60 -11.52 20.41
CA GLY A 84 23.82 -11.48 19.63
C GLY A 84 23.53 -11.21 18.16
N LEU A 85 23.95 -10.05 17.62
CA LEU A 85 23.78 -9.76 16.20
C LEU A 85 25.02 -10.15 15.40
N TYR A 86 24.86 -11.06 14.44
CA TYR A 86 25.95 -11.53 13.58
C TYR A 86 25.76 -11.06 12.15
N TRP A 87 26.61 -10.12 11.75
CA TRP A 87 26.56 -9.49 10.44
C TRP A 87 27.18 -10.34 9.32
N GLY A 88 27.86 -11.46 9.64
CA GLY A 88 28.66 -12.21 8.67
C GLY A 88 29.82 -11.38 8.09
N LYS A 89 30.66 -11.98 7.24
CA LYS A 89 31.81 -11.28 6.62
C LYS A 89 31.60 -10.84 5.17
N ALA A 90 30.51 -11.24 4.50
CA ALA A 90 30.41 -11.08 3.05
C ALA A 90 29.94 -9.69 2.59
N VAL A 91 28.98 -9.05 3.28
CA VAL A 91 28.46 -7.72 2.91
C VAL A 91 28.12 -6.96 4.20
N HIS A 92 28.60 -5.72 4.30
CA HIS A 92 28.30 -4.85 5.43
C HIS A 92 26.83 -4.37 5.37
N PRO A 93 26.12 -4.20 6.50
CA PRO A 93 24.69 -3.86 6.52
C PRO A 93 24.32 -2.56 5.82
N HIS A 94 25.26 -1.60 5.77
CA HIS A 94 25.09 -0.33 5.05
C HIS A 94 25.39 -0.40 3.54
N HIS A 95 25.72 -1.58 3.02
CA HIS A 95 26.15 -1.79 1.63
C HIS A 95 25.43 -2.98 0.99
N ILE A 96 24.21 -3.27 1.45
CA ILE A 96 23.42 -4.40 0.96
C ILE A 96 22.74 -4.13 -0.39
N GLU A 97 22.76 -2.88 -0.89
CA GLU A 97 21.93 -2.43 -2.01
C GLU A 97 22.15 -3.25 -3.28
N SER A 98 23.39 -3.45 -3.71
CA SER A 98 23.69 -4.24 -4.91
C SER A 98 23.33 -5.71 -4.75
N LYS A 99 23.48 -6.26 -3.53
CA LYS A 99 23.15 -7.66 -3.23
C LYS A 99 21.64 -7.86 -3.21
N ALA A 100 20.91 -6.97 -2.55
CA ALA A 100 19.45 -6.96 -2.49
C ALA A 100 18.84 -6.77 -3.90
N HIS A 101 19.36 -5.81 -4.67
CA HIS A 101 18.94 -5.60 -6.06
C HIS A 101 19.08 -6.86 -6.89
N ARG A 102 20.26 -7.51 -6.87
CA ARG A 102 20.49 -8.74 -7.62
C ARG A 102 19.55 -9.86 -7.20
N ILE A 103 19.43 -10.11 -5.90
CA ILE A 103 18.58 -11.20 -5.37
C ILE A 103 17.11 -10.97 -5.72
N LEU A 104 16.58 -9.77 -5.50
CA LEU A 104 15.18 -9.45 -5.79
C LEU A 104 14.91 -9.44 -7.31
N SER A 105 15.84 -8.96 -8.13
CA SER A 105 15.69 -8.98 -9.59
C SER A 105 15.70 -10.40 -10.14
N THR A 106 16.60 -11.27 -9.65
CA THR A 106 16.62 -12.69 -10.00
C THR A 106 15.33 -13.37 -9.56
N PHE A 107 14.87 -13.12 -8.33
CA PHE A 107 13.59 -13.65 -7.85
C PHE A 107 12.42 -13.24 -8.74
N GLN A 108 12.34 -11.97 -9.17
CA GLN A 108 11.32 -11.51 -10.11
C GLN A 108 11.42 -12.23 -11.47
N GLN A 109 12.63 -12.39 -12.01
CA GLN A 109 12.85 -13.07 -13.29
C GLN A 109 12.43 -14.54 -13.23
N ASP A 110 12.81 -15.25 -12.16
CA ASP A 110 12.51 -16.67 -11.97
C ASP A 110 11.01 -16.93 -11.77
N ASN A 111 10.28 -15.94 -11.25
CA ASN A 111 8.83 -16.00 -11.05
C ASN A 111 8.04 -15.29 -12.15
N THR A 112 8.70 -14.72 -13.15
CA THR A 112 8.04 -14.20 -14.35
C THR A 112 7.93 -15.35 -15.35
N PRO A 113 6.72 -15.64 -15.89
CA PRO A 113 6.60 -16.63 -16.95
C PRO A 113 7.53 -16.31 -18.12
N THR A 114 8.45 -17.22 -18.46
CA THR A 114 9.45 -17.03 -19.54
C THR A 114 8.81 -16.96 -20.92
N SER A 115 7.62 -17.53 -21.06
CA SER A 115 6.76 -17.40 -22.24
C SER A 115 5.89 -16.16 -22.05
N THR A 116 5.77 -15.32 -23.08
CA THR A 116 4.67 -14.34 -23.16
C THR A 116 3.42 -15.08 -22.73
N PRO A 117 2.75 -14.71 -21.63
CA PRO A 117 1.41 -15.18 -21.45
C PRO A 117 0.66 -14.51 -22.61
N THR A 118 0.46 -15.24 -23.70
CA THR A 118 -0.93 -15.39 -24.13
C THR A 118 -1.64 -15.86 -22.87
N LEU A 119 -2.05 -14.89 -22.02
CA LEU A 119 -3.28 -15.02 -21.26
C LEU A 119 -4.20 -15.59 -22.32
N PRO A 120 -4.58 -16.86 -22.24
CA PRO A 120 -5.38 -17.39 -23.30
C PRO A 120 -6.55 -16.41 -23.42
N PRO A 121 -6.96 -16.00 -24.63
CA PRO A 121 -8.12 -15.12 -24.81
C PRO A 121 -9.34 -15.60 -23.99
N CYS A 122 -9.27 -16.88 -23.61
CA CYS A 122 -10.14 -17.73 -22.83
C CYS A 122 -9.90 -17.79 -21.30
N MET A 123 -9.13 -16.92 -20.64
CA MET A 123 -9.06 -16.98 -19.14
C MET A 123 -10.45 -16.75 -18.50
N TRP A 124 -11.35 -16.09 -19.22
CA TRP A 124 -12.78 -15.95 -18.92
C TRP A 124 -13.66 -17.11 -19.45
N GLN A 125 -13.06 -18.13 -20.06
CA GLN A 125 -13.73 -19.27 -20.69
C GLN A 125 -13.25 -20.64 -20.12
N SER A 126 -12.24 -20.66 -19.25
CA SER A 126 -11.90 -21.87 -18.50
C SER A 126 -12.71 -21.91 -17.20
N PRO A 127 -13.72 -22.80 -17.08
CA PRO A 127 -14.63 -22.81 -15.92
C PRO A 127 -13.96 -23.19 -14.59
N GLN A 128 -12.66 -23.52 -14.58
CA GLN A 128 -11.95 -24.00 -13.40
C GLN A 128 -11.21 -22.90 -12.61
N HIS A 129 -10.89 -21.75 -13.22
CA HIS A 129 -10.16 -20.67 -12.55
C HIS A 129 -10.80 -19.33 -12.86
N ASP A 130 -11.34 -18.65 -11.85
CA ASP A 130 -12.12 -17.42 -12.01
C ASP A 130 -11.42 -16.17 -11.45
N THR A 131 -10.25 -16.35 -10.81
CA THR A 131 -9.51 -15.32 -10.08
C THR A 131 -8.00 -15.47 -10.27
N LEU A 132 -7.32 -14.36 -10.50
CA LEU A 132 -5.87 -14.25 -10.61
C LEU A 132 -5.33 -13.41 -9.47
N VAL A 133 -4.15 -13.76 -8.99
CA VAL A 133 -3.39 -12.99 -8.00
C VAL A 133 -1.96 -12.86 -8.48
N PHE A 134 -1.51 -11.63 -8.65
CA PHE A 134 -0.14 -11.31 -9.06
C PHE A 134 0.58 -10.61 -7.91
N PRO A 135 1.67 -11.17 -7.38
CA PRO A 135 2.52 -10.49 -6.42
C PRO A 135 3.32 -9.37 -7.11
N LEU A 136 3.54 -8.27 -6.40
CA LEU A 136 4.21 -7.06 -6.88
C LEU A 136 5.20 -6.59 -5.82
N ILE A 137 6.49 -6.53 -6.18
CA ILE A 137 7.55 -6.04 -5.28
C ILE A 137 7.85 -4.57 -5.57
N GLN A 138 7.85 -3.75 -4.52
CA GLN A 138 8.39 -2.40 -4.59
C GLN A 138 9.54 -2.30 -3.59
N ALA A 139 10.75 -2.01 -4.06
CA ALA A 139 11.89 -1.74 -3.20
C ALA A 139 12.75 -0.67 -3.85
N GLY A 140 12.27 0.58 -3.77
CA GLY A 140 12.85 1.71 -4.50
C GLY A 140 14.32 1.96 -4.18
N GLN A 141 14.73 1.71 -2.92
CA GLN A 141 16.11 1.79 -2.47
C GLN A 141 17.04 0.80 -3.18
N PHE A 142 16.49 -0.35 -3.63
CA PHE A 142 17.20 -1.40 -4.34
C PHE A 142 16.88 -1.40 -5.85
N GLY A 143 16.28 -0.32 -6.38
CA GLY A 143 15.95 -0.20 -7.80
C GLY A 143 14.83 -1.12 -8.28
N ILE A 144 14.05 -1.73 -7.38
CA ILE A 144 12.90 -2.57 -7.73
C ILE A 144 11.63 -1.72 -7.73
N ARG A 145 10.92 -1.68 -8.85
CA ARG A 145 9.83 -0.72 -9.14
C ARG A 145 8.61 -1.41 -9.78
N GLU A 146 8.32 -2.66 -9.41
CA GLU A 146 7.30 -3.46 -10.10
C GLU A 146 5.88 -2.99 -9.82
N GLU A 147 5.54 -2.68 -8.55
CA GLU A 147 4.26 -2.04 -8.22
C GLU A 147 4.08 -0.74 -9.00
N GLU A 148 5.13 0.10 -9.05
CA GLU A 148 5.08 1.35 -9.80
C GLU A 148 4.80 1.14 -11.28
N ARG A 149 5.44 0.15 -11.92
CA ARG A 149 5.19 -0.21 -13.33
C ARG A 149 3.78 -0.78 -13.53
N ALA A 150 3.31 -1.64 -12.64
CA ALA A 150 1.96 -2.23 -12.71
C ALA A 150 0.87 -1.17 -12.58
N MET A 151 1.03 -0.21 -11.66
CA MET A 151 0.13 0.94 -11.52
C MET A 151 0.09 1.80 -12.79
N ASN A 152 1.25 2.09 -13.39
CA ASN A 152 1.28 2.82 -14.67
C ASN A 152 0.56 2.05 -15.79
N ALA A 153 0.81 0.75 -15.93
CA ALA A 153 0.16 -0.09 -16.93
C ALA A 153 -1.37 -0.09 -16.76
N LEU A 154 -1.84 -0.30 -15.53
CA LEU A 154 -3.28 -0.28 -15.20
C LEU A 154 -3.94 1.05 -15.62
N PHE A 155 -3.36 2.18 -15.24
CA PHE A 155 -3.94 3.48 -15.55
C PHE A 155 -3.87 3.83 -17.05
N ASN A 156 -2.87 3.33 -17.77
CA ASN A 156 -2.80 3.44 -19.24
C ASN A 156 -3.91 2.62 -19.92
N GLU A 157 -4.18 1.41 -19.43
CA GLU A 157 -5.30 0.58 -19.91
C GLU A 157 -6.65 1.25 -19.65
N LEU A 158 -6.85 1.79 -18.44
CA LEU A 158 -8.06 2.54 -18.09
C LEU A 158 -8.26 3.77 -18.98
N SER A 159 -7.19 4.41 -19.43
CA SER A 159 -7.25 5.57 -20.32
C SER A 159 -7.51 5.18 -21.78
N SER A 160 -7.14 3.96 -22.18
CA SER A 160 -7.31 3.45 -23.55
C SER A 160 -8.67 2.80 -23.76
N SER A 161 -9.28 2.29 -22.68
CA SER A 161 -10.59 1.69 -22.70
C SER A 161 -11.69 2.75 -22.78
N LYS A 162 -12.35 2.85 -23.94
CA LYS A 162 -13.61 3.59 -24.06
C LYS A 162 -14.68 2.82 -23.30
N SER A 163 -14.92 3.20 -22.04
CA SER A 163 -15.99 2.57 -21.26
C SER A 163 -17.33 2.79 -21.96
N SER A 164 -17.99 1.69 -22.33
CA SER A 164 -19.36 1.69 -22.84
C SER A 164 -20.40 1.75 -21.72
N GLN A 165 -19.98 1.65 -20.47
CA GLN A 165 -20.87 1.66 -19.30
C GLN A 165 -21.08 3.09 -18.79
N SER A 166 -22.32 3.40 -18.41
CA SER A 166 -22.69 4.67 -17.78
C SER A 166 -21.81 4.94 -16.56
N GLY A 167 -21.27 6.15 -16.46
CA GLY A 167 -20.43 6.58 -15.33
C GLY A 167 -18.94 6.23 -15.41
N GLY A 168 -18.52 5.35 -16.33
CA GLY A 168 -17.12 4.97 -16.49
C GLY A 168 -16.53 4.20 -15.30
N PRO A 169 -15.25 3.79 -15.37
CA PRO A 169 -14.60 3.04 -14.29
C PRO A 169 -14.48 3.89 -13.02
N LEU A 170 -14.60 3.23 -11.87
CA LEU A 170 -14.47 3.84 -10.55
C LEU A 170 -13.38 3.13 -9.74
N ILE A 171 -12.43 3.93 -9.26
CA ILE A 171 -11.36 3.51 -8.35
C ILE A 171 -11.75 3.90 -6.92
N ASP A 172 -11.77 2.92 -6.02
CA ASP A 172 -11.74 3.17 -4.58
C ASP A 172 -10.30 3.01 -4.11
N LEU A 173 -9.75 4.00 -3.41
CA LEU A 173 -8.40 3.96 -2.87
C LEU A 173 -8.44 4.29 -1.38
N THR A 174 -7.64 3.59 -0.58
CA THR A 174 -7.48 3.93 0.82
C THR A 174 -6.02 3.92 1.26
N SER A 175 -5.68 4.81 2.19
CA SER A 175 -4.37 4.83 2.85
C SER A 175 -4.49 5.44 4.25
N GLY A 176 -4.12 4.68 5.27
CA GLY A 176 -4.03 5.16 6.66
C GLY A 176 -2.97 6.26 6.87
N TYR A 177 -1.98 6.35 5.97
CA TYR A 177 -0.91 7.36 5.99
C TYR A 177 -0.87 8.10 4.65
N PHE A 178 -1.93 8.87 4.37
CA PHE A 178 -2.15 9.48 3.07
C PHE A 178 -1.06 10.51 2.72
N GLY A 179 -0.31 10.19 1.67
CA GLY A 179 0.77 11.01 1.14
C GLY A 179 1.13 10.53 -0.26
N LEU A 180 0.11 10.41 -1.12
CA LEU A 180 0.18 9.67 -2.38
C LEU A 180 1.45 10.03 -3.18
N TYR A 181 2.24 9.02 -3.54
CA TYR A 181 3.48 9.19 -4.29
C TYR A 181 3.22 9.99 -5.56
N LYS A 182 4.16 10.89 -5.93
CA LYS A 182 3.99 11.83 -7.04
C LYS A 182 3.49 11.15 -8.32
N ASN A 183 4.05 10.00 -8.70
CA ASN A 183 3.63 9.32 -9.93
C ASN A 183 2.20 8.79 -9.82
N TYR A 184 1.81 8.21 -8.68
CA TYR A 184 0.44 7.73 -8.44
C TYR A 184 -0.57 8.88 -8.39
N ARG A 185 -0.20 10.01 -7.78
CA ARG A 185 -0.99 11.24 -7.83
C ARG A 185 -1.18 11.71 -9.27
N ASP A 186 -0.11 11.78 -10.04
CA ASP A 186 -0.16 12.23 -11.44
C ASP A 186 -1.02 11.29 -12.29
N LEU A 187 -1.03 9.97 -12.01
CA LEU A 187 -1.95 9.01 -12.63
C LEU A 187 -3.42 9.31 -12.30
N VAL A 188 -3.75 9.51 -11.02
CA VAL A 188 -5.12 9.85 -10.57
C VAL A 188 -5.61 11.16 -11.20
N LEU A 189 -4.76 12.19 -11.26
CA LEU A 189 -5.14 13.50 -11.79
C LEU A 189 -5.36 13.50 -13.31
N LYS A 190 -4.65 12.64 -14.05
CA LYS A 190 -4.72 12.56 -15.53
C LYS A 190 -5.76 11.57 -16.04
N SER A 191 -6.07 10.53 -15.28
CA SER A 191 -6.97 9.45 -15.72
C SER A 191 -8.41 9.88 -15.73
N GLU A 192 -9.19 9.57 -16.76
CA GLU A 192 -10.63 9.86 -16.82
C GLU A 192 -11.47 9.09 -15.78
N ALA A 193 -10.91 8.03 -15.18
CA ALA A 193 -11.59 7.25 -14.15
C ALA A 193 -11.94 8.09 -12.93
N SER A 194 -13.14 7.88 -12.39
CA SER A 194 -13.53 8.46 -11.10
C SER A 194 -12.71 7.83 -9.99
N CYS A 195 -12.36 8.61 -8.96
CA CYS A 195 -11.55 8.11 -7.84
C CYS A 195 -12.12 8.59 -6.51
N ARG A 196 -12.43 7.66 -5.61
CA ARG A 196 -12.82 7.95 -4.23
C ARG A 196 -11.71 7.51 -3.29
N ILE A 197 -11.20 8.45 -2.50
CA ILE A 197 -10.08 8.24 -1.60
C ILE A 197 -10.55 8.35 -0.15
N ILE A 198 -10.13 7.39 0.67
CA ILE A 198 -10.25 7.43 2.12
C ILE A 198 -8.87 7.57 2.75
N ALA A 199 -8.69 8.61 3.55
CA ALA A 199 -7.53 8.81 4.42
C ALA A 199 -7.93 8.62 5.89
N ALA A 200 -6.98 8.38 6.79
CA ALA A 200 -7.26 8.45 8.23
C ALA A 200 -7.56 9.91 8.63
N SER A 201 -8.63 10.16 9.39
CA SER A 201 -8.77 11.47 10.04
C SER A 201 -7.62 11.72 11.02
N PRO A 202 -7.36 12.97 11.42
CA PRO A 202 -6.37 13.26 12.45
C PRO A 202 -6.60 12.46 13.74
N LYS A 203 -7.85 12.20 14.13
CA LYS A 203 -8.19 11.45 15.36
C LYS A 203 -8.02 9.94 15.20
N ALA A 204 -8.21 9.42 13.99
CA ALA A 204 -7.98 8.01 13.68
C ALA A 204 -6.49 7.70 13.42
N ASN A 205 -5.62 8.71 13.41
CA ASN A 205 -4.19 8.52 13.24
C ASN A 205 -3.54 7.95 14.51
N GLY A 206 -2.65 6.96 14.37
CA GLY A 206 -1.95 6.33 15.50
C GLY A 206 -1.08 7.28 16.34
N PHE A 207 -0.71 8.44 15.81
CA PHE A 207 0.07 9.47 16.53
C PHE A 207 -0.80 10.56 17.16
N TYR A 208 -2.13 10.47 17.05
CA TYR A 208 -3.02 11.45 17.66
C TYR A 208 -2.80 11.56 19.17
N GLY A 209 -2.68 12.79 19.67
CA GLY A 209 -2.41 13.06 21.09
C GLY A 209 -1.00 12.70 21.58
N SER A 210 -0.09 12.24 20.70
CA SER A 210 1.29 11.95 21.08
C SER A 210 2.03 13.20 21.58
N ARG A 211 2.88 13.04 22.61
CA ARG A 211 3.67 14.16 23.16
C ARG A 211 4.83 14.53 22.23
N GLY A 212 5.15 15.83 22.17
CA GLY A 212 6.31 16.33 21.42
C GLY A 212 6.09 16.41 19.90
N VAL A 213 7.15 16.17 19.12
CA VAL A 213 7.13 16.35 17.66
C VAL A 213 6.25 15.32 16.95
N SER A 214 6.13 14.10 17.47
CA SER A 214 5.27 13.05 16.89
C SER A 214 3.78 13.43 16.90
N GLY A 215 3.34 14.24 17.88
CA GLY A 215 1.99 14.79 17.88
C GLY A 215 1.70 15.73 16.70
N ARG A 216 2.71 16.15 15.94
CA ARG A 216 2.56 16.95 14.69
C ARG A 216 2.39 16.08 13.45
N ILE A 217 2.53 14.76 13.54
CA ILE A 217 2.39 13.85 12.39
C ILE A 217 0.98 13.93 11.77
N PRO A 218 -0.13 13.89 12.54
CA PRO A 218 -1.48 14.05 11.97
C PRO A 218 -1.69 15.39 11.26
N GLU A 219 -1.09 16.46 11.81
CA GLU A 219 -1.11 17.79 11.18
C GLU A 219 -0.28 17.82 9.88
N GLY A 220 0.81 17.04 9.81
CA GLY A 220 1.58 16.82 8.59
C GLY A 220 0.77 16.15 7.49
N TYR A 221 -0.01 15.12 7.82
CA TYR A 221 -0.92 14.49 6.85
C TYR A 221 -2.03 15.43 6.38
N THR A 222 -2.58 16.26 7.28
CA THR A 222 -3.51 17.33 6.90
C THR A 222 -2.91 18.26 5.83
N LEU A 223 -1.62 18.59 5.94
CA LEU A 223 -0.94 19.39 4.90
C LEU A 223 -0.80 18.65 3.58
N LEU A 224 -0.52 17.35 3.59
CA LEU A 224 -0.42 16.52 2.39
C LEU A 224 -1.79 16.41 1.69
N GLU A 225 -2.87 16.20 2.45
CA GLU A 225 -4.24 16.24 1.96
C GLU A 225 -4.58 17.59 1.32
N GLN A 226 -4.26 18.71 1.98
CA GLN A 226 -4.47 20.06 1.43
C GLN A 226 -3.73 20.26 0.10
N ARG A 227 -2.48 19.81 0.01
CA ARG A 227 -1.68 19.87 -1.23
C ARG A 227 -2.29 19.01 -2.33
N PHE A 228 -2.77 17.82 -1.98
CA PHE A 228 -3.44 16.92 -2.92
C PHE A 228 -4.74 17.54 -3.46
N MET A 229 -5.63 18.00 -2.59
CA MET A 229 -6.91 18.60 -3.01
C MET A 229 -6.72 19.90 -3.80
N LYS A 230 -5.69 20.69 -3.50
CA LYS A 230 -5.32 21.83 -4.36
C LYS A 230 -4.92 21.37 -5.77
N ALA A 231 -4.20 20.27 -5.89
CA ALA A 231 -3.82 19.71 -7.19
C ALA A 231 -5.02 19.12 -7.95
N VAL A 232 -5.96 18.48 -7.24
CA VAL A 232 -7.25 18.03 -7.79
C VAL A 232 -8.03 19.19 -8.38
N HIS A 233 -8.20 20.27 -7.61
CA HIS A 233 -8.89 21.48 -8.07
C HIS A 233 -8.19 22.11 -9.28
N SER A 234 -6.86 22.24 -9.23
CA SER A 234 -6.07 22.80 -10.34
C SER A 234 -6.15 21.97 -11.62
N ALA A 235 -6.42 20.66 -11.50
CA ALA A 235 -6.61 19.75 -12.62
C ALA A 235 -8.07 19.72 -13.14
N GLY A 236 -8.99 20.47 -12.53
CA GLY A 236 -10.42 20.42 -12.88
C GLY A 236 -11.08 19.09 -12.54
N ARG A 237 -10.57 18.41 -11.50
CA ARG A 237 -10.98 17.05 -11.09
C ARG A 237 -11.80 17.01 -9.82
N ASP A 238 -12.35 18.14 -9.40
CA ASP A 238 -13.23 18.20 -8.24
C ASP A 238 -14.39 17.20 -8.38
N TRP A 239 -14.78 16.60 -7.25
CA TRP A 239 -15.85 15.63 -7.21
C TRP A 239 -17.21 16.28 -7.52
N ASP A 240 -17.90 15.73 -8.52
CA ASP A 240 -19.29 16.06 -8.84
C ASP A 240 -20.21 14.90 -8.38
N PRO A 241 -20.97 15.07 -7.29
CA PRO A 241 -21.88 14.05 -6.78
C PRO A 241 -23.02 13.70 -7.74
N SER A 242 -23.42 14.62 -8.63
CA SER A 242 -24.54 14.39 -9.55
C SER A 242 -24.18 13.41 -10.67
N ARG A 243 -22.88 13.33 -10.99
CA ARG A 243 -22.31 12.49 -12.04
C ARG A 243 -21.47 11.34 -11.50
N THR A 244 -21.24 11.28 -10.19
CA THR A 244 -20.30 10.35 -9.55
C THR A 244 -18.94 10.39 -10.23
N SER A 245 -18.47 11.61 -10.54
CA SER A 245 -17.29 11.84 -11.36
C SER A 245 -16.26 12.75 -10.70
N GLY A 246 -14.99 12.56 -11.03
CA GLY A 246 -13.88 13.33 -10.48
C GLY A 246 -13.18 12.60 -9.33
N VAL A 247 -12.54 13.36 -8.44
CA VAL A 247 -11.74 12.85 -7.32
C VAL A 247 -12.35 13.32 -6.00
N GLN A 248 -12.81 12.37 -5.20
CA GLN A 248 -13.32 12.61 -3.85
C GLN A 248 -12.26 12.24 -2.81
N LEU A 249 -12.03 13.11 -1.82
CA LEU A 249 -11.30 12.75 -0.60
C LEU A 249 -12.26 12.77 0.59
N THR A 250 -12.20 11.73 1.41
CA THR A 250 -12.95 11.56 2.65
C THR A 250 -12.03 11.06 3.75
N GLU A 251 -12.45 11.22 5.01
CA GLU A 251 -11.67 10.83 6.17
C GLU A 251 -12.36 9.74 6.98
N TRP A 252 -11.65 8.68 7.29
CA TRP A 252 -12.16 7.64 8.17
C TRP A 252 -12.03 8.07 9.63
N GLU A 253 -13.12 8.02 10.38
CA GLU A 253 -13.13 8.26 11.83
C GLU A 253 -14.17 7.37 12.52
N ARG A 254 -13.72 6.62 13.53
CA ARG A 254 -14.58 5.85 14.44
C ARG A 254 -14.07 6.03 15.85
N GLU A 255 -14.96 6.35 16.78
CA GLU A 255 -14.60 6.60 18.17
C GLU A 255 -13.89 5.38 18.80
N GLY A 256 -12.73 5.61 19.42
CA GLY A 256 -11.92 4.57 20.04
C GLY A 256 -11.10 3.71 19.07
N TRP A 257 -11.12 3.99 17.77
CA TRP A 257 -10.39 3.24 16.76
C TRP A 257 -9.32 4.08 16.04
N THR A 258 -8.27 3.41 15.58
CA THR A 258 -7.29 3.97 14.63
C THR A 258 -7.42 3.31 13.26
N TYR A 259 -6.98 4.01 12.21
CA TYR A 259 -7.12 3.56 10.82
C TYR A 259 -5.77 3.28 10.17
N HIS A 260 -5.64 2.14 9.51
CA HIS A 260 -4.39 1.70 8.88
C HIS A 260 -4.58 0.88 7.58
N ALA A 261 -5.82 0.73 7.13
CA ALA A 261 -6.11 0.06 5.87
C ALA A 261 -5.45 0.78 4.69
N LYS A 262 -5.06 -0.01 3.69
CA LYS A 262 -4.34 0.44 2.50
C LYS A 262 -4.70 -0.39 1.29
N GLY A 263 -4.67 0.24 0.12
CA GLY A 263 -4.85 -0.44 -1.15
C GLY A 263 -5.90 0.22 -2.03
N MET A 264 -6.36 -0.53 -3.02
CA MET A 264 -7.19 -0.01 -4.09
C MET A 264 -8.18 -1.07 -4.57
N TRP A 265 -9.31 -0.66 -5.10
CA TRP A 265 -10.28 -1.49 -5.80
C TRP A 265 -10.69 -0.82 -7.09
N LEU A 266 -10.95 -1.60 -8.13
CA LEU A 266 -11.45 -1.10 -9.41
C LEU A 266 -12.81 -1.72 -9.71
N ARG A 267 -13.77 -0.86 -10.02
CA ARG A 267 -15.10 -1.22 -10.50
C ARG A 267 -15.23 -0.82 -11.98
N PRO A 268 -15.86 -1.65 -12.84
CA PRO A 268 -16.15 -1.28 -14.23
C PRO A 268 -17.08 -0.07 -14.36
N SER A 269 -17.99 0.07 -13.40
CA SER A 269 -18.90 1.21 -13.23
C SER A 269 -19.18 1.44 -11.74
N PRO A 270 -19.71 2.62 -11.33
CA PRO A 270 -20.01 2.88 -9.92
C PRO A 270 -20.95 1.86 -9.27
N GLU A 271 -21.89 1.32 -10.05
CA GLU A 271 -22.91 0.35 -9.60
C GLU A 271 -22.44 -1.10 -9.68
N ALA A 272 -21.32 -1.39 -10.33
CA ALA A 272 -20.77 -2.74 -10.49
C ALA A 272 -19.93 -3.19 -9.27
N ASP A 273 -19.82 -4.50 -9.08
CA ASP A 273 -18.95 -5.07 -8.04
C ASP A 273 -17.48 -4.82 -8.44
N PRO A 274 -16.56 -4.64 -7.47
CA PRO A 274 -15.15 -4.58 -7.79
C PRO A 274 -14.68 -5.87 -8.48
N ILE A 275 -13.92 -5.71 -9.56
CA ILE A 275 -13.31 -6.83 -10.31
C ILE A 275 -11.82 -6.96 -10.05
N MET A 276 -11.22 -6.00 -9.35
CA MET A 276 -9.81 -6.01 -9.02
C MET A 276 -9.58 -5.35 -7.66
N SER A 277 -8.58 -5.84 -6.92
CA SER A 277 -8.04 -5.15 -5.75
C SER A 277 -6.52 -5.21 -5.69
N LEU A 278 -5.90 -4.08 -5.34
CA LEU A 278 -4.52 -4.02 -4.86
C LEU A 278 -4.57 -4.06 -3.32
N PHE A 279 -3.82 -4.98 -2.72
CA PHE A 279 -3.68 -5.11 -1.26
C PHE A 279 -2.27 -5.54 -0.88
N GLY A 280 -1.93 -5.47 0.40
CA GLY A 280 -0.62 -5.85 0.92
C GLY A 280 -0.02 -4.75 1.78
N SER A 281 1.28 -4.54 1.63
CA SER A 281 2.04 -3.67 2.55
C SER A 281 2.13 -2.21 2.12
N THR A 282 1.97 -1.88 0.84
CA THR A 282 2.14 -0.50 0.34
C THR A 282 1.16 0.51 0.95
N ASN A 283 1.66 1.63 1.47
CA ASN A 283 0.82 2.78 1.84
C ASN A 283 0.52 3.70 0.64
N LEU A 284 1.06 3.37 -0.54
CA LEU A 284 0.98 4.16 -1.78
C LEU A 284 1.60 5.57 -1.67
N ASN A 285 2.39 5.82 -0.63
CA ASN A 285 3.05 7.10 -0.40
C ASN A 285 4.51 7.11 -0.89
N SER A 286 5.17 8.27 -0.84
CA SER A 286 6.54 8.40 -1.38
C SER A 286 7.53 7.50 -0.66
N ARG A 287 7.31 7.21 0.63
CA ARG A 287 8.16 6.32 1.42
C ARG A 287 8.08 4.88 0.91
N SER A 288 6.86 4.34 0.78
CA SER A 288 6.60 3.02 0.22
C SER A 288 7.22 2.86 -1.17
N SER A 289 7.12 3.88 -2.03
CA SER A 289 7.65 3.79 -3.38
C SER A 289 9.18 3.88 -3.46
N ASN A 290 9.84 4.67 -2.59
CA ASN A 290 11.25 5.02 -2.78
C ASN A 290 12.21 4.40 -1.77
N ILE A 291 11.75 4.06 -0.58
CA ILE A 291 12.63 3.77 0.55
C ILE A 291 12.31 2.40 1.16
N ASP A 292 11.04 2.09 1.40
CA ASP A 292 10.66 0.81 1.98
C ASP A 292 10.74 -0.33 0.95
N THR A 293 10.90 -1.55 1.47
CA THR A 293 10.58 -2.77 0.72
C THR A 293 9.13 -3.11 1.02
N GLU A 294 8.33 -3.34 -0.02
CA GLU A 294 6.91 -3.66 0.02
C GLU A 294 6.67 -4.90 -0.84
N LEU A 295 5.72 -5.71 -0.37
CA LEU A 295 5.07 -6.76 -1.13
C LEU A 295 3.57 -6.47 -1.17
N SER A 296 3.07 -6.27 -2.37
CA SER A 296 1.66 -6.05 -2.67
C SER A 296 1.16 -7.14 -3.62
N PHE A 297 -0.14 -7.25 -3.77
CA PHE A 297 -0.78 -8.24 -4.61
C PHE A 297 -1.91 -7.56 -5.39
N MET A 298 -1.93 -7.78 -6.70
CA MET A 298 -3.02 -7.40 -7.56
C MET A 298 -3.89 -8.62 -7.81
N LEU A 299 -5.10 -8.62 -7.26
CA LEU A 299 -6.12 -9.62 -7.52
C LEU A 299 -7.05 -9.11 -8.62
N ILE A 300 -7.35 -9.95 -9.60
CA ILE A 300 -8.33 -9.69 -10.67
C ILE A 300 -9.29 -10.89 -10.71
N THR A 301 -10.59 -10.66 -10.75
CA THR A 301 -11.58 -11.73 -10.63
C THR A 301 -12.78 -11.54 -11.55
N SER A 302 -13.26 -12.66 -12.07
CA SER A 302 -14.57 -12.84 -12.71
C SER A 302 -15.62 -13.41 -11.73
N SER A 303 -15.17 -13.83 -10.54
CA SER A 303 -16.00 -14.47 -9.53
C SER A 303 -16.97 -13.46 -8.93
N SER A 304 -18.27 -13.68 -9.14
CA SER A 304 -19.29 -12.83 -8.51
C SER A 304 -19.25 -12.92 -6.98
N SER A 305 -18.79 -14.05 -6.43
CA SER A 305 -18.63 -14.21 -4.97
C SER A 305 -17.52 -13.31 -4.42
N VAL A 306 -16.34 -13.35 -5.04
CA VAL A 306 -15.20 -12.51 -4.66
C VAL A 306 -15.53 -11.04 -4.87
N GLY A 307 -16.13 -10.68 -6.01
CA GLY A 307 -16.57 -9.30 -6.28
C GLY A 307 -17.52 -8.75 -5.21
N ARG A 308 -18.52 -9.53 -4.77
CA ARG A 308 -19.42 -9.14 -3.66
C ARG A 308 -18.68 -9.01 -2.32
N GLN A 309 -17.67 -9.84 -2.06
CA GLN A 309 -16.86 -9.72 -0.84
C GLN A 309 -16.01 -8.45 -0.85
N LEU A 310 -15.38 -8.13 -1.99
CA LEU A 310 -14.65 -6.87 -2.18
C LEU A 310 -15.57 -5.65 -2.04
N ARG A 311 -16.80 -5.73 -2.57
CA ARG A 311 -17.81 -4.69 -2.36
C ARG A 311 -18.12 -4.50 -0.87
N LYS A 312 -18.40 -5.59 -0.15
CA LYS A 312 -18.66 -5.53 1.31
C LYS A 312 -17.48 -4.94 2.07
N GLU A 313 -16.25 -5.28 1.69
CA GLU A 313 -15.03 -4.70 2.28
C GLU A 313 -14.99 -3.18 2.07
N VAL A 314 -15.18 -2.72 0.83
CA VAL A 314 -15.23 -1.28 0.52
C VAL A 314 -16.34 -0.60 1.30
N ASP A 315 -17.56 -1.13 1.26
CA ASP A 315 -18.72 -0.52 1.91
C ASP A 315 -18.54 -0.44 3.44
N GLY A 316 -17.98 -1.48 4.06
CA GLY A 316 -17.65 -1.49 5.49
C GLY A 316 -16.56 -0.48 5.87
N ILE A 317 -15.57 -0.25 5.01
CA ILE A 317 -14.60 0.84 5.19
C ILE A 317 -15.31 2.21 5.08
N ARG A 318 -16.22 2.36 4.09
CA ARG A 318 -16.93 3.62 3.83
C ARG A 318 -17.98 3.96 4.89
N GLU A 319 -18.46 2.98 5.66
CA GLU A 319 -19.42 3.19 6.76
C GLU A 319 -18.98 4.29 7.75
N TYR A 320 -17.69 4.38 8.02
CA TYR A 320 -17.09 5.37 8.93
C TYR A 320 -16.40 6.53 8.19
N ALA A 321 -16.64 6.68 6.89
CA ALA A 321 -16.11 7.79 6.11
C ALA A 321 -16.89 9.08 6.41
N GLN A 322 -16.17 10.12 6.76
CA GLN A 322 -16.64 11.46 7.02
C GLN A 322 -16.23 12.42 5.90
N PRO A 323 -16.98 13.50 5.66
CA PRO A 323 -16.54 14.55 4.76
C PRO A 323 -15.17 15.09 5.16
N TRP A 324 -14.28 15.27 4.19
CA TRP A 324 -12.95 15.81 4.44
C TRP A 324 -13.04 17.26 4.94
N ARG A 325 -12.47 17.54 6.12
CA ARG A 325 -12.45 18.88 6.73
C ARG A 325 -11.05 19.54 6.70
N GLY A 326 -10.16 19.05 5.86
CA GLY A 326 -8.76 19.48 5.87
C GLY A 326 -8.56 20.89 5.35
N ALA A 327 -9.46 21.40 4.50
CA ALA A 327 -9.40 22.78 4.00
C ALA A 327 -9.47 23.82 5.13
N GLU A 328 -10.26 23.55 6.17
CA GLU A 328 -10.51 24.45 7.30
C GLU A 328 -9.47 24.31 8.43
N ARG A 329 -8.74 23.19 8.46
CA ARG A 329 -7.77 22.89 9.52
C ARG A 329 -6.48 23.70 9.34
N PRO A 330 -6.13 24.59 10.28
CA PRO A 330 -4.87 25.32 10.19
C PRO A 330 -3.68 24.36 10.39
N VAL A 331 -2.64 24.56 9.59
CA VAL A 331 -1.35 23.84 9.73
C VAL A 331 -0.29 24.84 10.18
N ARG A 332 0.34 24.57 11.32
CA ARG A 332 1.41 25.38 11.92
C ARG A 332 2.60 25.53 10.95
N LEU A 333 3.23 26.72 10.94
CA LEU A 333 4.43 26.99 10.15
C LEU A 333 5.56 26.00 10.44
N GLY A 334 5.77 25.66 11.71
CA GLY A 334 6.77 24.67 12.10
C GLY A 334 6.50 23.28 11.49
N THR A 335 5.24 22.89 11.36
CA THR A 335 4.85 21.62 10.72
C THR A 335 5.03 21.69 9.21
N LYS A 336 4.69 22.83 8.58
CA LYS A 336 5.00 23.05 7.15
C LYS A 336 6.50 22.93 6.88
N ALA A 337 7.34 23.52 7.73
CA ALA A 337 8.80 23.40 7.62
C ALA A 337 9.28 21.95 7.79
N LEU A 338 8.78 21.22 8.80
CA LEU A 338 9.10 19.81 9.00
C LEU A 338 8.71 18.95 7.79
N VAL A 339 7.50 19.10 7.28
CA VAL A 339 7.05 18.39 6.07
C VAL A 339 7.87 18.81 4.84
N SER A 340 8.34 20.04 4.72
CA SER A 340 9.21 20.42 3.61
C SER A 340 10.61 19.80 3.71
N ILE A 341 11.13 19.58 4.92
CA ILE A 341 12.43 18.91 5.15
C ILE A 341 12.33 17.41 4.90
N VAL A 342 11.24 16.78 5.35
CA VAL A 342 11.06 15.31 5.32
C VAL A 342 10.19 14.87 4.13
N GLY A 343 9.58 15.79 3.40
CA GLY A 343 8.54 15.50 2.40
C GLY A 343 8.99 14.75 1.15
N GLY A 344 10.30 14.65 0.90
CA GLY A 344 10.83 13.71 -0.08
C GLY A 344 10.80 12.25 0.39
N MET A 345 10.59 12.03 1.69
CA MET A 345 10.58 10.74 2.39
C MET A 345 9.20 10.36 2.95
N LEU A 346 8.18 11.22 2.80
CA LEU A 346 6.80 11.01 3.28
C LEU A 346 5.81 10.76 2.15
#